data_AF-A0A965B853-F1
#
_entry.id   AF-A0A965B853-F1
#
_cell.length_a   1.000
_cell.length_b   1.000
_cell.length_c   1.000
_cell.angle_alpha   90.00
_cell.angle_beta   90.00
_cell.angle_gamma   90.00
#
_symmetry.space_group_name_H-M   'P 1'
#
loop_
_entity.id
_entity.type
_entity.pdbx_description
1 polymer ?
#
loop_
_entity_poly.entity_id
_entity_poly.type
_entity_poly.pdbx_seq_one_letter_code
_entity_poly.pdbx_strand_id
1 'polypeptide(L)'
;LLRRGRLAPRDTELVILRVGHRRDCEYELQQHRRIALDRGVDERTQAAIFAWPEAAGLSERHQVMLTAVDQLLADRTLSAANWQALAGHLEPRQLIEFVTLVGQYDALAMTLNTLEVPMDYPY
;
A
#
# COMPACT_ATOMS: atom_id res chain seq x y z
N LEU A 1 -1.85 6.35 -14.94
CA LEU A 1 -2.53 6.75 -13.68
C LEU A 1 -1.64 7.58 -12.75
N LEU A 2 -0.32 7.37 -12.75
CA LEU A 2 0.67 8.00 -11.85
C LEU A 2 0.88 9.53 -11.91
N ARG A 3 0.13 10.31 -12.71
CA ARG A 3 0.28 11.78 -12.76
C ARG A 3 -0.93 12.58 -12.27
N ARG A 4 -2.09 11.94 -12.07
CA ARG A 4 -3.34 12.56 -11.56
C ARG A 4 -4.23 11.53 -10.85
N GLY A 5 -3.67 10.85 -9.85
CA GLY A 5 -4.46 9.98 -8.97
C GLY A 5 -5.43 10.79 -8.11
N ARG A 6 -6.58 10.22 -7.77
CA ARG A 6 -7.57 10.78 -6.83
C ARG A 6 -7.34 10.33 -5.39
N LEU A 7 -6.56 9.27 -5.17
CA LEU A 7 -6.09 8.96 -3.84
C LEU A 7 -5.15 10.06 -3.35
N ALA A 8 -5.27 10.41 -2.07
CA ALA A 8 -4.34 11.33 -1.45
C ALA A 8 -2.93 10.74 -1.55
N PRO A 9 -1.88 11.54 -1.84
CA PRO A 9 -0.53 11.03 -1.97
C PRO A 9 -0.07 10.21 -0.76
N ARG A 10 -0.48 10.59 0.45
CA ARG A 10 -0.20 9.84 1.67
C ARG A 10 -0.81 8.43 1.66
N ASP A 11 -2.05 8.31 1.20
CA ASP A 11 -2.76 7.03 1.11
C ASP A 11 -2.16 6.14 0.02
N THR A 12 -1.74 6.73 -1.10
CA THR A 12 -1.04 6.03 -2.18
C THR A 12 0.23 5.37 -1.65
N GLU A 13 1.07 6.11 -0.92
CA GLU A 13 2.30 5.56 -0.34
C GLU A 13 2.02 4.52 0.74
N LEU A 14 0.95 4.68 1.55
CA LEU A 14 0.54 3.65 2.51
C LEU A 14 0.23 2.32 1.82
N VAL A 15 -0.52 2.35 0.72
CA VAL A 15 -0.87 1.15 -0.06
C VAL A 15 0.38 0.50 -0.62
N ILE A 16 1.26 1.29 -1.24
CA ILE A 16 2.47 0.78 -1.88
C ILE A 16 3.42 0.16 -0.86
N LEU A 17 3.67 0.85 0.26
CA LEU A 17 4.51 0.34 1.34
C LEU A 17 3.95 -0.97 1.90
N ARG A 18 2.62 -1.07 2.08
CA ARG A 18 2.02 -2.32 2.57
C ARG A 18 2.15 -3.45 1.54
N VAL A 19 1.89 -3.19 0.26
CA VAL A 19 2.04 -4.21 -0.81
C VAL A 19 3.48 -4.69 -0.89
N GLY A 20 4.45 -3.77 -1.00
CA GLY A 20 5.87 -4.11 -1.08
C GLY A 20 6.32 -4.93 0.13
N HIS A 21 5.86 -4.58 1.33
CA HIS A 21 6.14 -5.35 2.55
C HIS A 21 5.50 -6.75 2.52
N ARG A 22 4.25 -6.89 2.10
CA ARG A 22 3.57 -8.19 2.02
C ARG A 22 4.12 -9.11 0.93
N ARG A 23 4.88 -8.57 -0.01
CA ARG A 23 5.53 -9.31 -1.12
C ARG A 23 7.03 -9.40 -1.00
N ASP A 24 7.61 -8.96 0.11
CA ASP A 24 9.07 -8.95 0.33
C ASP A 24 9.84 -8.28 -0.82
N CYS A 25 9.27 -7.22 -1.41
CA CYS A 25 9.86 -6.51 -2.54
C CYS A 25 10.72 -5.32 -2.06
N GLU A 26 11.97 -5.58 -1.71
CA GLU A 26 12.86 -4.54 -1.20
C GLU A 26 13.15 -3.44 -2.24
N TYR A 27 13.17 -3.77 -3.53
CA TYR A 27 13.36 -2.78 -4.59
C TYR A 27 12.30 -1.67 -4.53
N GLU A 28 11.02 -2.04 -4.46
CA GLU A 28 9.93 -1.05 -4.29
C GLU A 28 10.06 -0.31 -2.97
N LEU A 29 10.33 -1.04 -1.87
CA LEU A 29 10.42 -0.45 -0.54
C LEU A 29 11.56 0.58 -0.44
N GLN A 30 12.71 0.37 -1.08
CA GLN A 30 13.80 1.34 -1.09
C GLN A 30 13.36 2.68 -1.68
N GLN A 31 12.69 2.67 -2.83
CA GLN A 31 12.24 3.90 -3.48
C GLN A 31 11.10 4.55 -2.69
N HIS A 32 10.12 3.76 -2.24
CA HIS A 32 8.91 4.27 -1.63
C HIS A 32 9.08 4.72 -0.18
N ARG A 33 10.04 4.20 0.59
CA ARG A 33 10.33 4.73 1.95
C ARG A 33 10.65 6.22 1.91
N ARG A 34 11.46 6.68 0.95
CA ARG A 34 11.81 8.10 0.79
C ARG A 34 10.63 8.92 0.28
N ILE A 35 9.92 8.45 -0.75
CA ILE A 35 8.76 9.14 -1.31
C ILE A 35 7.67 9.30 -0.23
N ALA A 36 7.44 8.27 0.57
CA ALA A 36 6.48 8.27 1.66
C ALA A 36 6.78 9.35 2.71
N LEU A 37 8.05 9.58 3.06
CA LEU A 37 8.46 10.68 3.94
C LEU A 37 8.03 12.03 3.34
N ASP A 38 8.30 12.27 2.05
CA ASP A 38 7.93 13.51 1.36
C ASP A 38 6.40 13.68 1.25
N ARG A 39 5.62 12.61 1.39
CA ARG A 39 4.15 12.61 1.42
C ARG A 39 3.55 12.62 2.83
N GLY A 40 4.37 12.77 3.88
CA GLY A 40 3.91 12.85 5.27
C GLY A 40 3.62 11.51 5.95
N VAL A 41 4.19 10.41 5.44
CA VAL A 41 4.25 9.11 6.11
C VAL A 41 5.62 9.00 6.78
N ASP A 42 5.73 9.50 8.01
CA ASP A 42 6.96 9.47 8.80
C ASP A 42 7.42 8.02 9.10
N GLU A 43 8.69 7.86 9.48
CA GLU A 43 9.28 6.53 9.74
C GLU A 43 8.50 5.72 10.78
N ARG A 44 7.94 6.40 11.79
CA ARG A 44 7.09 5.78 12.81
C ARG A 44 5.80 5.22 12.21
N THR A 45 5.16 5.97 11.31
CA THR A 45 3.97 5.50 10.58
C THR A 45 4.34 4.36 9.63
N GLN A 46 5.49 4.42 8.94
CA GLN A 46 5.96 3.34 8.09
C GLN A 46 6.18 2.05 8.89
N ALA A 47 6.85 2.14 10.05
CA ALA A 47 7.03 1.01 10.95
C ALA A 47 5.68 0.42 11.40
N ALA A 48 4.69 1.27 11.71
CA ALA A 48 3.36 0.81 12.06
C ALA A 48 2.61 0.15 10.87
N ILE A 49 2.79 0.66 9.65
CA ILE A 49 2.24 0.04 8.42
C ILE A 49 2.81 -1.37 8.22
N PHE A 50 4.11 -1.57 8.47
CA PHE A 50 4.75 -2.87 8.35
C PHE A 50 4.30 -3.82 9.47
N ALA A 51 4.21 -3.33 10.70
CA ALA A 51 3.78 -4.11 11.87
C ALA A 51 2.24 -4.25 12.03
N TRP A 52 1.45 -3.86 11.03
CA TRP A 52 0.00 -4.10 11.03
C TRP A 52 -0.30 -5.61 10.90
N PRO A 53 -1.26 -6.18 11.66
CA PRO A 53 -2.26 -5.52 12.53
C PRO A 53 -1.88 -5.28 14.00
N GLU A 54 -0.69 -5.68 14.43
CA GLU A 54 -0.26 -5.59 15.84
C GLU A 54 0.14 -4.16 16.26
N ALA A 55 0.41 -3.28 15.30
CA ALA A 55 0.84 -1.91 15.55
C ALA A 55 -0.27 -1.00 16.09
N ALA A 56 0.07 -0.20 17.11
CA ALA A 56 -0.77 0.90 17.58
C ALA A 56 -0.46 2.22 16.86
N GLY A 57 -1.38 3.20 16.96
CA GLY A 57 -1.14 4.58 16.50
C GLY A 57 -1.49 4.86 15.04
N LEU A 58 -2.01 3.88 14.30
CA LEU A 58 -2.64 4.10 12.99
C LEU A 58 -4.07 4.60 13.15
N SER A 59 -4.48 5.55 12.31
CA SER A 59 -5.87 6.03 12.27
C SER A 59 -6.81 4.94 11.76
N GLU A 60 -8.09 4.99 12.14
CA GLU A 60 -9.11 4.05 11.66
C GLU A 60 -9.10 3.92 10.12
N ARG A 61 -9.02 5.06 9.41
CA ARG A 61 -8.87 5.09 7.95
C ARG A 61 -7.69 4.23 7.47
N HIS A 62 -6.50 4.40 8.06
CA HIS A 62 -5.32 3.62 7.67
C HIS A 62 -5.52 2.13 7.97
N GLN A 63 -6.10 1.79 9.13
CA GLN A 63 -6.37 0.40 9.51
C GLN A 63 -7.30 -0.29 8.50
N VAL A 64 -8.38 0.39 8.10
CA VAL A 64 -9.30 -0.11 7.07
C VAL A 64 -8.60 -0.31 5.73
N MET A 65 -7.77 0.66 5.31
CA MET A 65 -7.01 0.54 4.06
C MET A 65 -6.01 -0.61 4.11
N LEU A 66 -5.23 -0.77 5.18
CA LEU A 66 -4.27 -1.86 5.33
C LEU A 66 -4.96 -3.23 5.35
N THR A 67 -6.09 -3.35 6.05
CA THR A 67 -6.92 -4.55 6.05
C THR A 67 -7.40 -4.90 4.66
N ALA A 68 -7.86 -3.90 3.89
CA ALA A 68 -8.30 -4.10 2.52
C ALA A 68 -7.15 -4.49 1.58
N VAL A 69 -5.95 -3.90 1.74
CA VAL A 69 -4.75 -4.33 1.00
C VAL A 69 -4.45 -5.80 1.29
N ASP A 70 -4.35 -6.17 2.56
CA ASP A 70 -4.01 -7.54 2.96
C ASP A 70 -5.02 -8.56 2.42
N GLN A 71 -6.32 -8.27 2.49
CA GLN A 71 -7.35 -9.15 1.95
C GLN A 71 -7.30 -9.25 0.43
N LEU A 72 -7.11 -8.14 -0.30
CA LEU A 72 -6.98 -8.17 -1.75
C LEU A 72 -5.78 -9.01 -2.22
N LEU A 73 -4.66 -8.93 -1.51
CA LEU A 73 -3.46 -9.70 -1.83
C LEU A 73 -3.62 -11.20 -1.54
N ALA A 74 -4.40 -11.56 -0.52
CA ALA A 74 -4.67 -12.94 -0.12
C ALA A 74 -5.79 -13.59 -0.95
N ASP A 75 -6.95 -12.93 -1.00
CA ASP A 75 -8.20 -13.52 -1.49
C ASP A 75 -8.55 -13.08 -2.92
N ARG A 76 -7.82 -12.10 -3.48
CA ARG A 76 -8.11 -11.46 -4.77
C ARG A 76 -9.48 -10.77 -4.84
N THR A 77 -10.10 -10.53 -3.68
CA THR A 77 -11.39 -9.85 -3.54
C THR A 77 -11.53 -9.26 -2.14
N LEU A 78 -12.59 -8.48 -1.91
CA LEU A 78 -12.97 -7.99 -0.58
C LEU A 78 -14.29 -8.60 -0.14
N SER A 79 -14.40 -8.87 1.17
CA SER A 79 -15.70 -9.15 1.77
C SER A 79 -16.62 -7.92 1.69
N ALA A 80 -17.94 -8.12 1.74
CA ALA A 80 -18.90 -7.02 1.75
C ALA A 80 -18.66 -6.05 2.91
N ALA A 81 -18.26 -6.57 4.08
CA ALA A 81 -17.94 -5.75 5.26
C ALA A 81 -16.72 -4.87 5.03
N ASN A 82 -15.63 -5.42 4.51
CA ASN A 82 -14.40 -4.66 4.23
C ASN A 82 -14.60 -3.66 3.08
N TRP A 83 -15.40 -4.01 2.08
CA TRP A 83 -15.80 -3.07 1.02
C TRP A 83 -16.59 -1.89 1.58
N GLN A 84 -17.58 -2.14 2.44
CA GLN A 84 -18.37 -1.09 3.07
C GLN A 84 -17.52 -0.20 3.98
N ALA A 85 -16.63 -0.77 4.79
CA ALA A 85 -15.72 -0.01 5.63
C ALA A 85 -14.81 0.90 4.78
N LEU A 86 -14.23 0.38 3.70
CA LEU A 86 -13.40 1.15 2.79
C LEU A 86 -14.20 2.28 2.11
N ALA A 87 -15.44 1.99 1.69
CA ALA A 87 -16.34 2.97 1.08
C ALA A 87 -16.83 4.06 2.07
N GLY A 88 -16.78 3.80 3.37
CA GLY A 88 -17.00 4.83 4.41
C GLY A 88 -15.90 5.89 4.45
N HIS A 89 -14.72 5.58 3.89
CA HIS A 89 -13.57 6.48 3.88
C HIS A 89 -13.23 7.01 2.47
N LEU A 90 -13.56 6.28 1.41
CA LEU A 90 -13.17 6.60 0.04
C LEU A 90 -14.38 6.87 -0.86
N GLU A 91 -14.26 7.87 -1.72
CA GLU A 91 -15.22 8.12 -2.78
C GLU A 91 -15.20 7.00 -3.84
N PRO A 92 -16.28 6.80 -4.63
CA PRO A 92 -16.35 5.73 -5.63
C PRO A 92 -15.17 5.66 -6.59
N ARG A 93 -14.66 6.82 -7.01
CA ARG A 93 -13.51 6.89 -7.92
C ARG A 93 -12.18 6.55 -7.23
N GLN A 94 -12.05 6.85 -5.93
CA GLN A 94 -10.90 6.48 -5.12
C GLN A 94 -10.89 4.98 -4.79
N LEU A 95 -12.07 4.36 -4.62
CA LEU A 95 -12.19 2.90 -4.43
C LEU A 95 -11.64 2.12 -5.64
N ILE A 96 -12.05 2.52 -6.85
CA ILE A 96 -11.54 1.90 -8.09
C ILE A 96 -10.02 2.05 -8.17
N GLU A 97 -9.52 3.25 -7.87
CA GLU A 97 -8.09 3.53 -7.88
C GLU A 97 -7.31 2.74 -6.83
N PHE A 98 -7.86 2.59 -5.62
CA PHE A 98 -7.28 1.79 -4.54
C PHE A 98 -7.10 0.33 -4.97
N VAL A 99 -8.17 -0.32 -5.46
CA VAL A 99 -8.11 -1.72 -5.90
C VAL A 99 -7.14 -1.89 -7.06
N THR A 100 -7.16 -0.94 -8.01
CA THR A 100 -6.26 -0.95 -9.16
C THR A 100 -4.79 -0.79 -8.73
N LEU A 101 -4.52 0.13 -7.79
CA LEU A 101 -3.17 0.39 -7.27
C LEU A 101 -2.59 -0.85 -6.57
N VAL A 102 -3.39 -1.52 -5.73
CA VAL A 102 -2.99 -2.78 -5.08
C VAL A 102 -2.61 -3.83 -6.11
N GLY A 103 -3.46 -4.06 -7.12
CA GLY A 103 -3.17 -5.05 -8.17
C GLY A 103 -1.96 -4.70 -9.04
N GLN A 104 -1.75 -3.41 -9.33
CA GLN A 104 -0.60 -2.94 -10.10
C GLN A 104 0.72 -3.18 -9.37
N TYR A 105 0.78 -2.83 -8.08
CA TYR A 105 1.98 -3.05 -7.27
C TYR A 105 2.19 -4.52 -6.93
N ASP A 106 1.14 -5.32 -6.79
CA ASP A 106 1.27 -6.79 -6.66
C ASP A 106 1.95 -7.41 -7.88
N ALA A 107 1.50 -7.03 -9.08
CA ALA A 107 2.09 -7.49 -10.34
C ALA A 107 3.51 -6.96 -10.54
N LEU A 108 3.79 -5.72 -10.12
CA LEU A 108 5.11 -5.11 -10.20
C LEU A 108 6.09 -5.81 -9.25
N ALA A 109 5.73 -5.99 -7.97
CA ALA A 109 6.50 -6.75 -6.99
C ALA A 109 6.83 -8.16 -7.48
N MET A 110 5.83 -8.89 -8.01
CA MET A 110 6.03 -10.21 -8.61
C MET A 110 7.07 -10.15 -9.73
N THR A 111 6.96 -9.18 -10.64
CA THR A 111 7.89 -9.01 -11.76
C THR A 111 9.31 -8.72 -11.27
N LEU A 112 9.48 -7.76 -10.37
CA LEU A 112 10.79 -7.33 -9.85
C LEU A 112 11.49 -8.46 -9.10
N ASN A 113 10.76 -9.17 -8.24
CA ASN A 113 11.30 -10.30 -7.48
C ASN A 113 11.65 -11.47 -8.40
N THR A 114 10.81 -11.78 -9.41
CA THR A 114 11.07 -12.86 -10.38
C THR A 114 12.32 -12.60 -11.21
N LEU A 115 12.56 -11.33 -11.56
CA LEU A 115 13.71 -10.91 -12.34
C LEU A 115 14.96 -10.62 -11.50
N GLU A 116 14.88 -10.77 -10.17
CA GLU A 116 15.95 -10.46 -9.22
C GLU A 116 16.58 -9.08 -9.48
N VAL A 117 15.73 -8.07 -9.74
CA VAL A 117 16.20 -6.73 -10.11
C VAL A 117 17.08 -6.17 -8.98
N PRO A 118 18.32 -5.75 -9.29
CA PRO A 118 19.22 -5.25 -8.27
C PRO A 118 18.73 -3.90 -7.74
N MET A 119 18.97 -3.67 -6.47
CA MET A 119 18.70 -2.39 -5.81
C MET A 119 19.48 -1.26 -6.48
N ASP A 120 18.85 -0.09 -6.65
CA ASP A 120 19.52 1.10 -7.20
C ASP A 120 20.67 1.57 -6.30
N TYR A 121 20.54 1.36 -4.99
CA TYR A 121 21.56 1.64 -4.00
C TYR A 121 21.83 0.37 -3.18
N PRO A 122 22.84 -0.45 -3.54
CA PRO A 122 23.31 -1.50 -2.65
C PRO A 122 23.91 -0.85 -1.39
N TYR A 123 23.52 -1.36 -0.23
CA TYR A 123 23.82 -0.86 1.13
C TYR A 123 25.17 -0.15 1.32
#